data_AF-A0A380FX97-F1
#
_entry.id   AF-A0A380FX97-F1
#
_cell.length_a   1.000
_cell.length_b   1.000
_cell.length_c   1.000
_cell.angle_alpha   90.00
_cell.angle_beta   90.00
_cell.angle_gamma   90.00
#
_symmetry.space_group_name_H-M   'P 1'
#
loop_
_entity.id
_entity.type
_entity.pdbx_description
1 polymer ?
#
loop_
_entity_poly.entity_id
_entity_poly.type
_entity_poly.pdbx_seq_one_letter_code
_entity_poly.pdbx_strand_id
1 'polypeptide(L)'
;MPLHPLFVHFPIALLSLATIIAIVNLFFKKFQLARTLTVLLITGMIFGVVSYMLGDSGEFYAMQHYGVDHVRKLVHLHEKFALFALMSYGLATITQLIETWFTKYRKASSIATVILTIIGFILLIIAGHLGASITYTQ
;
A
#
# COMPACT_ATOMS: atom_id res chain seq x y z
N MET A 1 23.74 -3.00 0.56
CA MET A 1 22.77 -2.88 -0.56
C MET A 1 21.45 -2.38 0.02
N PRO A 2 20.81 -1.36 -0.57
CA PRO A 2 19.55 -0.85 -0.05
C PRO A 2 18.50 -1.95 -0.19
N LEU A 3 18.02 -2.49 0.93
CA LEU A 3 17.05 -3.58 0.92
C LEU A 3 15.65 -3.07 0.57
N HIS A 4 15.35 -1.81 0.91
CA HIS A 4 14.05 -1.19 0.69
C HIS A 4 13.55 -1.27 -0.78
N PRO A 5 14.32 -0.89 -1.81
CA PRO A 5 13.93 -1.04 -3.21
C PRO A 5 13.57 -2.46 -3.64
N LEU A 6 14.16 -3.49 -3.02
CA LEU A 6 13.83 -4.88 -3.32
C LEU A 6 12.43 -5.23 -2.81
N PHE A 7 12.09 -4.77 -1.60
CA PHE A 7 10.85 -5.15 -0.94
C PHE A 7 9.64 -4.32 -1.37
N VAL A 8 9.81 -3.06 -1.79
CA VAL A 8 8.69 -2.18 -2.18
C VAL A 8 7.89 -2.66 -3.39
N HIS A 9 8.46 -3.51 -4.26
CA HIS A 9 7.74 -4.05 -5.42
C HIS A 9 6.60 -4.99 -5.02
N PHE A 10 6.77 -5.75 -3.92
CA PHE A 10 5.76 -6.67 -3.43
C PHE A 10 4.48 -5.98 -2.97
N PRO A 11 4.49 -5.02 -2.01
CA PRO A 11 3.27 -4.33 -1.61
C PRO A 11 2.69 -3.52 -2.76
N ILE A 12 3.52 -2.93 -3.65
CA ILE A 12 3.00 -2.21 -4.82
C ILE A 12 2.15 -3.14 -5.69
N ALA A 13 2.68 -4.30 -6.08
CA ALA A 13 1.94 -5.23 -6.93
C ALA A 13 0.71 -5.80 -6.21
N LEU A 14 0.87 -6.29 -4.98
CA LEU A 14 -0.17 -6.99 -4.22
C LEU A 14 -1.33 -6.06 -3.83
N LEU A 15 -1.04 -4.86 -3.31
CA LEU A 15 -2.06 -3.92 -2.85
C LEU A 15 -2.78 -3.23 -4.02
N SER A 16 -2.07 -2.96 -5.13
CA SER A 16 -2.71 -2.45 -6.35
C SER A 16 -3.65 -3.49 -6.95
N LEU A 17 -3.22 -4.75 -7.01
CA LEU A 17 -4.08 -5.85 -7.45
C LEU A 17 -5.26 -6.05 -6.49
N ALA A 18 -5.04 -5.92 -5.17
CA ALA A 18 -6.11 -5.96 -4.19
C ALA A 18 -7.17 -4.88 -4.46
N THR A 19 -6.78 -3.64 -4.82
CA THR A 19 -7.73 -2.58 -5.20
C THR A 19 -8.59 -2.98 -6.41
N ILE A 20 -7.98 -3.54 -7.45
CA ILE A 20 -8.72 -4.03 -8.63
C ILE A 20 -9.69 -5.14 -8.23
N ILE A 21 -9.22 -6.13 -7.46
CA ILE A 21 -10.03 -7.26 -7.01
C ILE A 21 -11.16 -6.80 -6.07
N ALA A 22 -10.95 -5.79 -5.23
CA ALA A 22 -12.00 -5.22 -4.38
C ALA A 22 -13.15 -4.65 -5.21
N ILE A 23 -12.83 -3.87 -6.25
CA ILE A 23 -13.82 -3.33 -7.18
C ILE A 23 -14.57 -4.46 -7.88
N VAL A 24 -13.84 -5.45 -8.43
CA VAL A 24 -14.48 -6.59 -9.12
C VAL A 24 -15.34 -7.42 -8.16
N ASN A 25 -14.89 -7.65 -6.92
CA ASN A 25 -15.64 -8.42 -5.91
C ASN A 25 -16.97 -7.73 -5.55
N LEU A 26 -16.99 -6.41 -5.46
CA LEU A 26 -18.21 -5.65 -5.15
C LEU A 26 -19.27 -5.77 -6.26
N PHE A 27 -18.86 -5.66 -7.53
CA PHE A 27 -19.77 -5.67 -8.68
C PHE A 27 -20.07 -7.07 -9.23
N PHE A 28 -19.13 -8.01 -9.14
CA PHE A 28 -19.22 -9.33 -9.77
C PHE A 28 -19.11 -10.46 -8.73
N LYS A 29 -20.11 -10.52 -7.83
CA LYS A 29 -20.19 -11.50 -6.72
C LYS A 29 -20.14 -12.98 -7.13
N LYS A 30 -20.30 -13.29 -8.43
CA LYS A 30 -20.24 -14.64 -8.98
C LYS A 30 -18.85 -15.29 -8.89
N PHE A 31 -17.78 -14.50 -8.80
CA PHE A 31 -16.39 -15.00 -8.90
C PHE A 31 -15.77 -15.46 -7.56
N GLN A 32 -16.51 -15.42 -6.44
CA GLN A 32 -16.02 -15.82 -5.10
C GLN A 32 -14.66 -15.20 -4.71
N LEU A 33 -14.40 -13.95 -5.12
CA LEU A 33 -13.10 -13.30 -5.00
C LEU A 33 -12.76 -12.80 -3.58
N ALA A 34 -13.72 -12.84 -2.65
CA ALA A 34 -13.52 -12.35 -1.29
C ALA A 34 -12.31 -13.00 -0.58
N ARG A 35 -12.07 -14.31 -0.78
CA ARG A 35 -10.89 -14.99 -0.20
C ARG A 35 -9.59 -14.55 -0.85
N THR A 36 -9.57 -14.44 -2.18
CA THR A 36 -8.41 -13.93 -2.93
C THR A 36 -8.06 -12.52 -2.50
N LEU A 37 -9.06 -11.65 -2.34
CA LEU A 37 -8.89 -10.29 -1.84
C LEU A 37 -8.26 -10.27 -0.44
N THR A 38 -8.76 -11.12 0.47
CA THR A 38 -8.20 -11.25 1.82
C THR A 38 -6.72 -11.66 1.79
N VAL A 39 -6.35 -12.64 0.96
CA VAL A 39 -4.95 -13.08 0.83
C VAL A 39 -4.06 -11.95 0.28
N LEU A 40 -4.52 -11.25 -0.77
CA LEU A 40 -3.77 -10.13 -1.36
C LEU A 40 -3.57 -8.98 -0.36
N LEU A 41 -4.62 -8.62 0.38
CA LEU A 41 -4.53 -7.55 1.39
C LEU A 41 -3.59 -7.93 2.54
N ILE A 42 -3.71 -9.14 3.09
CA ILE A 42 -2.85 -9.58 4.21
C ILE A 42 -1.39 -9.67 3.77
N THR A 43 -1.11 -10.35 2.66
CA THR A 43 0.27 -10.51 2.17
C THR A 43 0.87 -9.17 1.74
N GLY A 44 0.09 -8.33 1.04
CA GLY A 44 0.49 -6.98 0.67
C GLY A 44 0.79 -6.11 1.89
N MET A 45 -0.01 -6.19 2.95
CA MET A 45 0.24 -5.48 4.21
C MET A 45 1.51 -5.97 4.92
N ILE A 46 1.75 -7.27 4.97
CA ILE A 46 2.97 -7.83 5.56
C ILE A 46 4.20 -7.27 4.83
N PHE A 47 4.24 -7.37 3.50
CA PHE A 47 5.36 -6.83 2.73
C PHE A 47 5.44 -5.29 2.80
N GLY A 48 4.31 -4.61 2.94
CA GLY A 48 4.24 -3.17 3.11
C GLY A 48 4.90 -2.71 4.41
N VAL A 49 4.58 -3.37 5.52
CA VAL A 49 5.21 -3.11 6.84
C VAL A 49 6.71 -3.42 6.78
N VAL A 50 7.10 -4.56 6.20
CA VAL A 50 8.52 -4.91 6.01
C VAL A 50 9.24 -3.84 5.19
N SER A 51 8.65 -3.37 4.10
CA SER A 51 9.24 -2.33 3.26
C SER A 51 9.40 -1.01 4.01
N TYR A 52 8.39 -0.62 4.80
CA TYR A 52 8.43 0.59 5.62
C TYR A 52 9.53 0.52 6.68
N MET A 53 9.65 -0.60 7.40
CA MET A 53 10.73 -0.80 8.39
C MET A 53 12.14 -0.77 7.79
N LEU A 54 12.27 -1.14 6.52
CA LEU A 54 13.55 -1.08 5.79
C LEU A 54 13.84 0.33 5.23
N GLY A 55 12.90 1.28 5.33
CA GLY A 55 12.97 2.63 4.75
C GLY A 55 14.20 3.43 5.16
N ASP A 56 14.60 3.37 6.42
CA ASP A 56 15.78 4.08 6.97
C ASP A 56 17.07 3.75 6.19
N SER A 57 17.20 2.49 5.75
CA SER A 57 18.35 2.05 4.94
C SER A 57 18.38 2.71 3.55
N GLY A 58 17.20 3.04 3.01
CA GLY A 58 17.04 3.77 1.76
C GLY A 58 17.31 5.27 1.92
N GLU A 59 16.85 5.86 3.02
CA GLU A 59 17.11 7.27 3.35
C GLU A 59 18.60 7.55 3.51
N PHE A 60 19.30 6.75 4.32
CA PHE A 60 20.73 6.92 4.55
C PHE A 60 21.53 6.82 3.24
N TYR A 61 21.19 5.85 2.39
CA TYR A 61 21.80 5.71 1.07
C TYR A 61 21.54 6.93 0.18
N ALA A 62 20.31 7.45 0.16
CA ALA A 62 19.93 8.61 -0.64
C ALA A 62 20.64 9.89 -0.17
N MET A 63 20.76 10.12 1.13
CA MET A 63 21.47 11.28 1.68
C MET A 63 22.96 11.28 1.30
N GLN A 64 23.60 10.11 1.27
CA GLN A 64 25.01 9.98 0.87
C GLN A 64 25.26 10.27 -0.61
N HIS A 65 24.27 10.03 -1.49
CA HIS A 65 24.46 10.08 -2.95
C HIS A 65 23.79 11.28 -3.62
N TYR A 66 22.77 11.88 -3.02
CA TYR A 66 21.90 12.88 -3.68
C TYR A 66 21.76 14.21 -2.93
N GLY A 67 22.45 14.40 -1.80
CA GLY A 67 22.50 15.68 -1.07
C GLY A 67 21.41 15.84 0.00
N VAL A 68 21.83 16.26 1.20
CA VAL A 68 21.04 16.14 2.43
C VAL A 68 19.74 16.96 2.43
N ASP A 69 19.77 18.22 2.01
CA ASP A 69 18.63 19.14 2.17
C ASP A 69 17.49 18.87 1.19
N HIS A 70 17.81 18.52 -0.05
CA HIS A 70 16.81 18.16 -1.07
C HIS A 70 16.16 16.80 -0.75
N VAL A 71 16.99 15.81 -0.41
CA VAL A 71 16.55 14.43 -0.13
C VAL A 71 15.66 14.38 1.11
N ARG A 72 16.02 15.07 2.20
CA ARG A 72 15.29 14.98 3.48
C ARG A 72 13.82 15.35 3.34
N LYS A 73 13.49 16.42 2.60
CA LYS A 73 12.10 16.86 2.43
C LYS A 73 11.28 15.87 1.60
N LEU A 74 11.86 15.35 0.51
CA LEU A 74 11.21 14.38 -0.37
C LEU A 74 11.03 13.03 0.31
N VAL A 75 12.04 12.52 1.01
CA VAL A 75 11.99 11.28 1.79
C VAL A 75 10.91 11.37 2.87
N HIS A 76 10.90 12.45 3.66
CA HIS A 76 9.89 12.61 4.71
C HIS A 76 8.47 12.64 4.14
N LEU A 77 8.26 13.26 2.97
CA LEU A 77 6.97 13.26 2.31
C LEU A 77 6.60 11.88 1.77
N HIS A 78 7.55 11.19 1.12
CA HIS A 78 7.40 9.81 0.64
C HIS A 78 7.00 8.87 1.78
N GLU A 79 7.71 8.91 2.89
CA GLU A 79 7.46 8.09 4.07
C GLU A 79 6.06 8.36 4.65
N LYS A 80 5.69 9.64 4.78
CA LYS A 80 4.37 10.02 5.29
C LYS A 80 3.23 9.48 4.42
N PHE A 81 3.35 9.59 3.09
CA PHE A 81 2.33 9.04 2.19
C PHE A 81 2.34 7.51 2.17
N ALA A 82 3.50 6.86 2.30
CA ALA A 82 3.60 5.42 2.44
C ALA A 82 2.90 4.94 3.72
N LEU A 83 3.08 5.64 4.85
CA LEU A 83 2.39 5.35 6.11
C LEU A 83 0.88 5.51 5.97
N PHE A 84 0.40 6.60 5.34
CA PHE A 84 -1.03 6.79 5.10
C PHE A 84 -1.62 5.73 4.17
N ALA A 85 -0.88 5.30 3.14
CA ALA A 85 -1.29 4.19 2.30
C ALA A 85 -1.42 2.90 3.12
N LEU A 86 -0.43 2.58 3.96
CA LEU A 86 -0.47 1.41 4.86
C LEU A 86 -1.63 1.46 5.85
N MET A 87 -1.91 2.62 6.45
CA MET A 87 -3.08 2.77 7.33
C MET A 87 -4.38 2.53 6.56
N SER A 88 -4.51 3.07 5.35
CA SER A 88 -5.70 2.91 4.52
C SER A 88 -5.93 1.45 4.12
N TYR A 89 -4.88 0.76 3.62
CA TYR A 89 -4.95 -0.67 3.31
C TYR A 89 -5.10 -1.56 4.55
N GLY A 90 -4.55 -1.14 5.70
CA GLY A 90 -4.74 -1.81 6.98
C GLY A 90 -6.21 -1.79 7.40
N LEU A 91 -6.85 -0.62 7.34
CA LEU A 91 -8.30 -0.49 7.57
C LEU A 91 -9.11 -1.31 6.56
N ALA A 92 -8.72 -1.29 5.27
CA ALA A 92 -9.37 -2.10 4.24
C ALA A 92 -9.27 -3.61 4.54
N THR A 93 -8.12 -4.05 5.06
CA THR A 93 -7.92 -5.44 5.49
C THR A 93 -8.88 -5.80 6.62
N ILE A 94 -9.02 -4.93 7.63
CA ILE A 94 -9.96 -5.15 8.73
C ILE A 94 -11.40 -5.23 8.22
N THR A 95 -11.82 -4.31 7.35
CA THR A 95 -13.18 -4.35 6.77
C THR A 95 -13.41 -5.59 5.92
N GLN A 96 -12.40 -6.06 5.17
CA GLN A 96 -12.48 -7.29 4.38
C GLN A 96 -12.60 -8.54 5.25
N LEU A 97 -11.88 -8.58 6.37
CA LEU A 97 -12.05 -9.63 7.38
C LEU A 97 -13.47 -9.58 7.95
N ILE A 98 -14.02 -8.39 8.23
CA ILE A 98 -15.41 -8.30 8.69
C ILE A 98 -16.39 -8.81 7.61
N GLU A 99 -16.18 -8.48 6.33
CA GLU A 99 -16.99 -8.98 5.21
C GLU A 99 -17.01 -10.52 5.14
N THR A 100 -15.84 -11.12 5.37
CA THR A 100 -15.62 -12.56 5.18
C THR A 100 -16.19 -13.37 6.34
N TRP A 101 -16.07 -12.90 7.59
CA TRP A 101 -16.52 -13.64 8.79
C TRP A 101 -17.92 -13.23 9.29
N PHE A 102 -18.37 -11.99 9.06
CA PHE A 102 -19.65 -11.48 9.57
C PHE A 102 -20.65 -11.16 8.45
N THR A 103 -21.54 -12.12 8.17
CA THR A 103 -22.56 -12.00 7.11
C THR A 103 -23.49 -10.80 7.29
N LYS A 104 -23.78 -10.40 8.54
CA LYS A 104 -24.63 -9.25 8.88
C LYS A 104 -24.11 -7.92 8.30
N TYR A 105 -22.79 -7.73 8.24
CA TYR A 105 -22.18 -6.47 7.82
C TYR A 105 -21.60 -6.51 6.40
N ARG A 106 -21.75 -7.64 5.71
CA ARG A 106 -21.10 -7.92 4.42
C ARG A 106 -21.22 -6.79 3.40
N LYS A 107 -22.42 -6.21 3.20
CA LYS A 107 -22.60 -5.13 2.20
C LYS A 107 -21.85 -3.85 2.57
N ALA A 108 -21.96 -3.41 3.83
CA ALA A 108 -21.28 -2.21 4.31
C ALA A 108 -19.76 -2.38 4.31
N SER A 109 -19.27 -3.53 4.79
CA SER A 109 -17.86 -3.90 4.80
C SER A 109 -17.25 -3.97 3.40
N SER A 110 -17.99 -4.49 2.41
CA SER A 110 -17.51 -4.57 1.03
C SER A 110 -17.34 -3.19 0.40
N ILE A 111 -18.32 -2.30 0.60
CA ILE A 111 -18.24 -0.91 0.12
C ILE A 111 -17.09 -0.17 0.81
N ALA A 112 -16.96 -0.31 2.14
CA ALA A 112 -15.87 0.29 2.90
C ALA A 112 -14.49 -0.19 2.41
N THR A 113 -14.34 -1.50 2.16
CA THR A 113 -13.10 -2.09 1.62
C THR A 113 -12.74 -1.48 0.27
N VAL A 114 -13.71 -1.30 -0.64
CA VAL A 114 -13.46 -0.66 -1.93
C VAL A 114 -13.01 0.79 -1.78
N ILE A 115 -13.72 1.59 -0.97
CA ILE A 115 -13.37 2.99 -0.76
C ILE A 115 -11.96 3.12 -0.17
N LEU A 116 -11.65 2.32 0.85
CA LEU A 116 -10.34 2.34 1.51
C LEU A 116 -9.23 1.85 0.57
N THR A 117 -9.43 0.80 -0.21
CA THR A 117 -8.43 0.35 -1.19
C THR A 117 -8.18 1.35 -2.33
N ILE A 118 -9.19 2.13 -2.73
CA ILE A 118 -9.01 3.24 -3.70
C ILE A 118 -8.19 4.37 -3.09
N ILE A 119 -8.52 4.79 -1.87
CA ILE A 119 -7.76 5.83 -1.15
C ILE A 119 -6.31 5.37 -0.96
N GLY A 120 -6.11 4.14 -0.49
CA GLY A 120 -4.80 3.53 -0.33
C GLY A 120 -4.01 3.51 -1.63
N PHE A 121 -4.64 3.19 -2.76
CA PHE A 121 -4.00 3.15 -4.07
C PHE A 121 -3.54 4.54 -4.54
N ILE A 122 -4.37 5.58 -4.35
CA ILE A 122 -3.98 6.96 -4.68
C ILE A 122 -2.79 7.40 -3.83
N LEU A 123 -2.81 7.12 -2.52
CA LEU A 123 -1.71 7.44 -1.61
C LEU A 123 -0.42 6.68 -1.99
N LEU A 124 -0.56 5.43 -2.41
CA LEU A 124 0.55 4.59 -2.88
C LEU A 124 1.17 5.15 -4.17
N ILE A 125 0.36 5.65 -5.12
CA ILE A 125 0.86 6.33 -6.33
C ILE A 125 1.65 7.58 -5.94
N ILE A 126 1.14 8.39 -5.02
CA ILE A 126 1.83 9.60 -4.55
C ILE A 126 3.17 9.22 -3.89
N ALA A 127 3.17 8.23 -3.00
CA ALA A 127 4.40 7.72 -2.39
C ALA A 127 5.39 7.23 -3.45
N GLY A 128 4.93 6.44 -4.43
CA GLY A 128 5.76 5.96 -5.54
C GLY A 128 6.35 7.09 -6.39
N HIS A 129 5.57 8.11 -6.71
CA HIS A 129 6.04 9.29 -7.44
C HIS A 129 7.13 10.03 -6.67
N LEU A 130 6.91 10.29 -5.37
CA LEU A 130 7.91 10.93 -4.51
C LEU A 130 9.18 10.08 -4.38
N GLY A 131 9.04 8.76 -4.30
CA GLY A 131 10.14 7.80 -4.30
C GLY A 131 11.01 7.90 -5.55
N ALA A 132 10.37 8.00 -6.72
CA ALA A 132 11.07 8.21 -7.99
C ALA A 132 11.73 9.59 -8.06
N SER A 133 11.07 10.65 -7.58
CA SER A 133 11.63 12.00 -7.60
C SER A 133 12.94 12.09 -6.80
N ILE A 134 13.08 11.37 -5.68
CA ILE A 134 14.35 11.31 -4.92
C ILE A 134 15.54 10.90 -5.80
N THR A 135 15.33 10.05 -6.80
CA THR A 135 16.40 9.56 -7.69
C THR A 135 16.53 10.34 -9.00
N TYR A 136 15.45 10.92 -9.52
CA TYR A 136 15.40 11.49 -10.88
C TYR A 136 15.45 13.01 -10.94
N THR A 137 15.09 13.76 -9.89
CA THR A 137 15.25 15.22 -9.89
C THR A 137 16.65 15.59 -9.41
N GLN A 138 17.61 15.52 -10.34
CA GLN A 138 18.91 16.20 -10.24
C GLN A 138 18.95 17.38 -11.21
#